data_AF-A0A3G2L5M3-F1
#
_entry.id   AF-A0A3G2L5M3-F1
#
_cell.length_a   1.000
_cell.length_b   1.000
_cell.length_c   1.000
_cell.angle_alpha   90.00
_cell.angle_beta   90.00
_cell.angle_gamma   90.00
#
_symmetry.space_group_name_H-M   'P 1'
#
loop_
_entity.id
_entity.type
_entity.pdbx_description
1 polymer ?
#
loop_
_entity_poly.entity_id
_entity_poly.type
_entity_poly.pdbx_seq_one_letter_code
_entity_poly.pdbx_strand_id
1 'polypeptide(L)'
;MKDLETLYKELSSFQSDIYRKENINQTIILLESWTVHIPFNQKSTKEFWMDMVKNFQDCQKMKDPQEYGEQYAFYLLKTLLFIKRLM
;
A
#
# COMPACT_ATOMS: atom_id res chain seq x y z
N MET A 1 -4.23 15.27 -12.93
CA MET A 1 -5.15 14.89 -11.83
C MET A 1 -4.65 13.56 -11.28
N LYS A 2 -4.63 13.37 -9.96
CA LYS A 2 -4.36 12.05 -9.38
C LYS A 2 -5.60 11.17 -9.60
N ASP A 3 -5.44 10.04 -10.27
CA ASP A 3 -6.49 9.06 -10.57
C ASP A 3 -6.19 7.68 -9.94
N LEU A 4 -7.19 7.05 -9.32
CA LEU A 4 -7.04 5.78 -8.60
C LEU A 4 -6.51 4.66 -9.51
N GLU A 5 -6.79 4.72 -10.82
CA GLU A 5 -6.23 3.78 -11.79
C GLU A 5 -4.71 3.92 -11.91
N THR A 6 -4.19 5.15 -11.81
CA THR A 6 -2.75 5.43 -11.82
C THR A 6 -2.08 4.86 -10.57
N LEU A 7 -2.65 5.09 -9.39
CA LEU A 7 -2.16 4.50 -8.14
C LEU A 7 -2.16 2.97 -8.20
N TYR A 8 -3.25 2.37 -8.72
CA TYR A 8 -3.35 0.92 -8.86
C TYR A 8 -2.24 0.37 -9.76
N LYS A 9 -2.00 0.99 -10.93
CA LYS A 9 -0.94 0.57 -11.87
C LYS A 9 0.46 0.69 -11.24
N GLU A 10 0.75 1.79 -10.56
CA GLU A 10 2.04 1.99 -9.87
C GLU A 10 2.28 0.91 -8.81
N LEU A 11 1.31 0.69 -7.92
CA LEU A 11 1.43 -0.34 -6.87
C LEU A 11 1.49 -1.76 -7.43
N SER A 12 0.75 -2.06 -8.51
CA SER A 12 0.80 -3.36 -9.18
C SER A 12 2.18 -3.65 -9.77
N SER A 13 2.92 -2.64 -10.21
CA SER A 13 4.28 -2.83 -10.74
C SER A 13 5.25 -3.41 -9.69
N PHE A 14 5.02 -3.11 -8.41
CA PHE A 14 5.85 -3.59 -7.30
C PHE A 14 5.62 -5.07 -6.94
N GLN A 15 4.54 -5.70 -7.43
CA GLN A 15 4.23 -7.11 -7.12
C GLN A 15 5.29 -8.09 -7.64
N SER A 16 6.03 -7.71 -8.68
CA SER A 16 7.09 -8.56 -9.25
C SER A 16 8.40 -8.53 -8.45
N ASP A 17 8.57 -7.53 -7.57
CA ASP A 17 9.82 -7.25 -6.84
C ASP A 17 9.56 -7.06 -5.33
N ILE A 18 8.74 -7.94 -4.73
CA ILE A 18 8.31 -7.84 -3.32
C ILE A 18 9.47 -7.91 -2.29
N TYR A 19 10.63 -8.43 -2.68
CA TYR A 19 11.77 -8.54 -1.76
C TYR A 19 12.71 -7.31 -1.78
N ARG A 20 12.42 -6.29 -2.60
CA ARG A 20 13.23 -5.07 -2.66
C ARG A 20 12.75 -4.03 -1.65
N LYS A 21 13.60 -3.71 -0.65
CA LYS A 21 13.34 -2.66 0.35
C LYS A 21 13.05 -1.27 -0.23
N GLU A 22 13.49 -0.98 -1.45
CA GLU A 22 13.15 0.28 -2.12
C GLU A 22 11.65 0.40 -2.39
N ASN A 23 11.00 -0.70 -2.78
CA ASN A 23 9.59 -0.72 -3.14
C ASN A 23 8.70 -0.44 -1.94
N ILE A 24 9.06 -0.87 -0.73
CA ILE A 24 8.27 -0.55 0.46
C ILE A 24 8.33 0.93 0.82
N ASN A 25 9.48 1.59 0.66
CA ASN A 25 9.60 3.03 0.89
C ASN A 25 8.74 3.82 -0.11
N GLN A 26 8.81 3.44 -1.40
CA GLN A 26 7.98 4.05 -2.43
C GLN A 26 6.48 3.78 -2.18
N THR A 27 6.12 2.57 -1.75
CA THR A 27 4.74 2.23 -1.36
C THR A 27 4.24 3.14 -0.24
N ILE A 28 5.00 3.31 0.84
CA ILE A 28 4.62 4.20 1.96
C ILE A 28 4.41 5.63 1.48
N ILE A 29 5.35 6.18 0.70
CA ILE A 29 5.27 7.55 0.15
C ILE A 29 4.01 7.72 -0.70
N LEU A 30 3.72 6.76 -1.58
CA LEU A 30 2.51 6.77 -2.39
C LEU A 30 1.28 6.78 -1.49
N LEU A 31 1.14 5.82 -0.57
CA LEU A 31 -0.06 5.71 0.27
C LEU A 31 -0.28 6.95 1.14
N GLU A 32 0.77 7.49 1.75
CA GLU A 32 0.69 8.73 2.53
C GLU A 32 0.24 9.90 1.66
N SER A 33 0.85 10.07 0.49
CA SER A 33 0.51 11.16 -0.44
C SER A 33 -0.92 11.07 -0.99
N TRP A 34 -1.54 9.89 -0.94
CA TRP A 34 -2.88 9.61 -1.45
C TRP A 34 -3.98 9.74 -0.38
N THR A 35 -3.62 9.80 0.90
CA THR A 35 -4.56 9.92 2.03
C THR A 35 -5.52 11.11 1.89
N VAL A 36 -5.07 12.22 1.30
CA VAL A 36 -5.91 13.42 1.09
C VAL A 36 -6.75 13.37 -0.19
N HIS A 37 -6.49 12.40 -1.07
CA HIS A 37 -7.15 12.29 -2.38
C HIS A 37 -8.18 11.16 -2.45
N ILE A 38 -8.16 10.21 -1.51
CA ILE A 38 -9.16 9.15 -1.46
C ILE A 38 -10.45 9.69 -0.83
N PRO A 39 -11.61 9.57 -1.50
CA PRO A 39 -12.89 10.00 -0.95
C PRO A 39 -13.36 9.00 0.11
N PHE A 40 -12.89 9.17 1.34
CA PHE A 40 -13.31 8.35 2.48
C PHE A 40 -14.75 8.69 2.89
N ASN A 41 -15.72 8.14 2.16
CA ASN A 41 -17.15 8.32 2.41
C ASN A 41 -17.61 7.66 3.72
N GLN A 42 -16.78 6.80 4.32
CA GLN A 42 -17.06 6.10 5.58
C GLN A 42 -15.83 6.13 6.50
N LYS A 43 -16.06 6.27 7.81
CA LYS A 43 -14.98 6.23 8.82
C LYS A 43 -14.13 4.96 8.71
N SER A 44 -14.77 3.81 8.48
CA SER A 44 -14.12 2.51 8.28
C SER A 44 -13.14 2.49 7.10
N THR A 45 -13.44 3.18 6.00
CA THR A 45 -12.54 3.24 4.83
C THR A 45 -11.28 4.06 5.12
N LYS A 46 -11.39 5.11 5.94
CA LYS A 46 -10.25 5.89 6.40
C LYS A 46 -9.40 5.10 7.38
N GLU A 47 -10.02 4.44 8.35
CA GLU A 47 -9.32 3.59 9.33
C GLU A 47 -8.55 2.48 8.62
N PHE A 48 -9.19 1.78 7.68
CA PHE A 48 -8.54 0.76 6.86
C PHE A 48 -7.30 1.31 6.13
N TRP A 49 -7.41 2.48 5.50
CA TRP A 49 -6.28 3.10 4.81
C TRP A 49 -5.11 3.43 5.74
N MET A 50 -5.41 4.05 6.89
CA MET A 50 -4.38 4.38 7.89
C MET A 50 -3.71 3.12 8.45
N ASP A 51 -4.48 2.05 8.68
CA ASP A 51 -3.95 0.76 9.09
C ASP A 51 -3.03 0.16 8.02
N MET A 52 -3.37 0.29 6.73
CA MET A 52 -2.48 -0.14 5.65
C MET A 52 -1.15 0.60 5.68
N VAL A 53 -1.16 1.93 5.75
CA VAL A 53 0.07 2.74 5.84
C VAL A 53 0.94 2.28 7.03
N LYS A 54 0.33 2.10 8.20
CA LYS A 54 1.03 1.62 9.39
C LYS A 54 1.64 0.23 9.19
N ASN A 55 0.89 -0.71 8.61
CA ASN A 55 1.38 -2.06 8.34
C ASN A 55 2.61 -2.06 7.41
N PHE A 56 2.66 -1.18 6.40
CA PHE A 56 3.86 -1.03 5.58
C PHE A 56 5.03 -0.42 6.36
N GLN A 57 4.79 0.59 7.20
CA GLN A 57 5.83 1.16 8.06
C GLN A 57 6.38 0.13 9.06
N ASP A 58 5.55 -0.78 9.56
CA ASP A 58 5.99 -1.85 10.45
C ASP A 58 6.75 -2.95 9.68
N CYS A 59 6.28 -3.30 8.48
CA CYS A 59 6.99 -4.20 7.57
C CYS A 59 8.39 -3.67 7.20
N GLN A 60 8.56 -2.35 7.00
CA GLN A 60 9.86 -1.72 6.72
C GLN A 60 10.90 -1.95 7.84
N LYS A 61 10.45 -2.08 9.09
CA LYS A 61 11.30 -2.28 10.27
C LYS A 61 11.72 -3.74 10.47
N MET A 62 11.15 -4.67 9.70
CA MET A 62 11.46 -6.10 9.79
C MET A 62 12.91 -6.36 9.38
N LYS A 63 13.58 -7.22 10.17
CA LYS A 63 14.98 -7.61 9.95
C LYS A 63 15.09 -8.86 9.08
N ASP A 64 14.14 -9.77 9.20
CA ASP A 64 14.10 -11.01 8.43
C ASP A 64 13.56 -10.74 7.01
N PRO A 65 14.34 -11.01 5.94
CA PRO A 65 13.92 -10.74 4.57
C PRO A 65 12.73 -11.59 4.11
N GLN A 66 12.55 -12.79 4.66
CA GLN A 66 11.45 -13.68 4.28
C GLN A 66 10.14 -13.20 4.90
N GLU A 67 10.14 -12.94 6.21
CA GLU A 67 9.01 -12.33 6.93
C GLU A 67 8.63 -10.99 6.32
N TYR A 68 9.63 -10.14 6.03
CA TYR A 68 9.43 -8.89 5.30
C TYR A 68 8.70 -9.10 3.98
N GLY A 69 9.20 -9.99 3.12
CA GLY A 69 8.63 -10.20 1.78
C GLY A 69 7.21 -10.77 1.82
N GLU A 70 6.95 -11.71 2.72
CA GLU A 70 5.62 -12.30 2.92
C GLU A 70 4.61 -11.26 3.40
N GLN A 71 4.97 -10.45 4.40
CA GLN A 71 4.10 -9.40 4.93
C GLN A 71 3.88 -8.28 3.91
N TYR A 72 4.94 -7.84 3.23
CA TYR A 72 4.82 -6.83 2.18
C TYR A 72 3.90 -7.30 1.05
N ALA A 73 4.05 -8.54 0.57
CA ALA A 73 3.19 -9.11 -0.45
C ALA A 73 1.71 -9.19 -0.01
N PHE A 74 1.47 -9.64 1.23
CA PHE A 74 0.14 -9.74 1.80
C PHE A 74 -0.54 -8.36 1.89
N TYR A 75 0.16 -7.35 2.41
CA TYR A 75 -0.40 -6.01 2.52
C TYR A 75 -0.54 -5.33 1.16
N LEU A 76 0.40 -5.52 0.23
CA LEU A 76 0.29 -4.99 -1.13
C LEU A 76 -0.96 -5.54 -1.84
N LEU A 77 -1.21 -6.85 -1.73
CA LEU A 77 -2.42 -7.47 -2.27
C LEU A 77 -3.70 -6.88 -1.66
N LYS A 78 -3.74 -6.70 -0.33
CA LYS A 78 -4.88 -6.09 0.37
C LYS A 78 -5.13 -4.65 -0.10
N THR A 79 -4.08 -3.85 -0.25
CA THR A 79 -4.18 -2.47 -0.75
C THR A 79 -4.74 -2.45 -2.17
N LEU A 80 -4.23 -3.29 -3.06
CA LEU A 80 -4.69 -3.37 -4.45
C LEU A 80 -6.17 -3.76 -4.52
N LEU A 81 -6.59 -4.76 -3.74
CA LEU A 81 -8.00 -5.16 -3.65
C LEU A 81 -8.89 -4.03 -3.12
N PHE A 82 -8.41 -3.25 -2.15
CA PHE A 82 -9.14 -2.09 -1.65
C PHE A 82 -9.30 -1.01 -2.71
N ILE A 83 -8.22 -0.61 -3.39
CA ILE A 83 -8.26 0.39 -4.47
C ILE A 83 -9.19 -0.07 -5.60
N LYS A 84 -9.15 -1.37 -5.96
CA LYS A 84 -10.03 -1.95 -6.98
C LYS A 84 -11.52 -1.87 -6.62
N ARG A 85 -11.87 -1.80 -5.34
CA ARG A 85 -13.26 -1.61 -4.87
C ARG A 85 -13.71 -0.15 -4.86
N LEU A 86 -12.77 0.80 -4.86
CA LEU A 86 -13.05 2.23 -4.86
C LEU A 86 -13.23 2.80 -6.28
N MET A 87 -12.63 2.14 -7.28
CA MET A 87 -12.86 2.40 -8.71
C MET A 87 -14.18 1.78 -9.16
#